data_AF-A0A7V6QL47-F1
#
_entry.id   AF-A0A7V6QL47-F1
#
_cell.length_a   1.000
_cell.length_b   1.000
_cell.length_c   1.000
_cell.angle_alpha   90.00
_cell.angle_beta   90.00
_cell.angle_gamma   90.00
#
_symmetry.space_group_name_H-M   'P 1'
#
loop_
_entity.id
_entity.type
_entity.pdbx_description
1 polymer ?
#
loop_
_entity_poly.entity_id
_entity_poly.type
_entity_poly.pdbx_seq_one_letter_code
_entity_poly.pdbx_strand_id
1 'polypeptide(L)'
;MKDKWFNVLLFGILFLLLFATACNKETNISNQLIDVYSAYDKLDIEVSKPDNLFKQNGIEIVSYSIDDVNNQLVIGVLKLNPKIEKQFKKIFLNQILHGEVKYNISQEDRPIAE
;
A
#
# COMPACT_ATOMS: atom_id res chain seq x y z
N MET A 1 -54.83 11.20 -8.25
CA MET A 1 -53.66 10.36 -7.90
C MET A 1 -52.58 10.44 -9.00
N LYS A 2 -52.12 11.65 -9.37
CA LYS A 2 -51.12 11.83 -10.45
C LYS A 2 -49.79 12.42 -9.99
N ASP A 3 -49.69 12.85 -8.74
CA ASP A 3 -48.55 13.66 -8.27
C ASP A 3 -47.49 12.83 -7.52
N LYS A 4 -47.84 11.64 -7.01
CA LYS A 4 -46.94 10.81 -6.20
C LYS A 4 -45.86 10.09 -7.02
N TRP A 5 -46.05 9.92 -8.33
CA TRP A 5 -45.12 9.17 -9.18
C TRP A 5 -43.92 10.03 -9.63
N PHE A 6 -44.10 11.34 -9.75
CA PHE A 6 -43.03 12.27 -10.15
C PHE A 6 -41.95 12.42 -9.06
N ASN A 7 -42.37 12.41 -7.78
CA ASN A 7 -41.44 12.51 -6.64
C ASN A 7 -40.54 11.27 -6.49
N VAL A 8 -41.00 10.09 -6.90
CA VAL A 8 -40.19 8.85 -6.84
C VAL A 8 -39.11 8.86 -7.92
N LEU A 9 -39.43 9.36 -9.11
CA LEU A 9 -38.46 9.51 -10.21
C LEU A 9 -37.35 10.52 -9.88
N LEU A 10 -37.70 11.63 -9.22
CA LEU A 10 -36.71 12.64 -8.81
C LEU A 10 -35.75 12.12 -7.73
N PHE A 11 -36.23 11.32 -6.77
CA PHE A 11 -35.38 10.70 -5.75
C PHE A 11 -34.43 9.63 -6.32
N GLY A 12 -34.86 8.88 -7.35
CA GLY A 12 -34.02 7.88 -8.00
C GLY A 12 -32.83 8.49 -8.75
N ILE A 13 -33.02 9.64 -9.41
CA ILE A 13 -31.95 10.35 -10.13
C ILE A 13 -30.96 10.98 -9.15
N LEU A 14 -31.42 11.49 -8.00
CA LEU A 14 -30.55 12.04 -6.97
C LEU A 14 -29.65 10.98 -6.31
N PHE A 15 -30.15 9.74 -6.16
CA PHE A 15 -29.38 8.63 -5.60
C PHE A 15 -28.32 8.09 -6.58
N LEU A 16 -28.61 8.10 -7.89
CA LEU A 16 -27.64 7.76 -8.94
C LEU A 16 -26.48 8.78 -9.03
N LEU A 17 -26.76 10.06 -8.76
CA LEU A 17 -25.74 11.11 -8.72
C LEU A 17 -24.75 10.97 -7.54
N LEU A 18 -25.19 10.40 -6.41
CA LEU A 18 -24.29 10.17 -5.26
C LEU A 18 -23.27 9.04 -5.53
N PHE A 19 -23.61 8.05 -6.37
CA PHE A 19 -22.67 6.97 -6.73
C PHE A 19 -21.67 7.34 -7.83
N ALA A 20 -21.92 8.41 -8.60
CA ALA A 20 -21.03 8.83 -9.68
C ALA A 20 -19.79 9.62 -9.19
N THR A 21 -19.69 9.94 -7.89
CA THR A 21 -18.52 10.64 -7.32
C THR A 21 -17.44 9.72 -6.74
N ALA A 22 -17.53 8.41 -6.97
CA ALA A 22 -16.32 7.57 -7.02
C ALA A 22 -15.55 7.87 -8.33
N CYS A 23 -15.20 9.15 -8.51
CA CYS A 23 -14.20 9.58 -9.46
C CYS A 23 -12.92 8.87 -9.01
N ASN A 24 -12.63 7.79 -9.74
CA ASN A 24 -11.38 7.06 -9.71
C ASN A 24 -10.29 8.06 -10.12
N LYS A 25 -9.88 8.93 -9.19
CA LYS A 25 -8.55 9.50 -9.22
C LYS A 25 -7.65 8.32 -8.93
N GLU A 26 -7.39 7.55 -9.99
CA GLU A 26 -6.06 7.00 -10.20
C GLU A 26 -5.13 8.19 -10.01
N THR A 27 -4.65 8.28 -8.78
CA THR A 27 -3.50 9.10 -8.45
C THR A 27 -2.45 8.49 -9.34
N ASN A 28 -2.19 9.18 -10.44
CA ASN A 28 -1.07 8.95 -11.32
C ASN A 28 0.14 9.30 -10.46
N ILE A 29 0.51 8.37 -9.57
CA ILE A 29 1.79 8.36 -8.90
C ILE A 29 2.73 8.38 -10.07
N SER A 30 3.37 9.53 -10.29
CA SER A 30 4.50 9.59 -11.21
C SER A 30 5.38 8.40 -10.81
N ASN A 31 5.49 7.41 -11.70
CA ASN A 31 6.27 6.19 -11.47
C ASN A 31 7.75 6.57 -11.47
N GLN A 32 8.14 7.38 -10.49
CA GLN A 32 9.50 7.75 -10.25
C GLN A 32 10.18 6.48 -9.73
N LEU A 33 11.13 5.99 -10.51
CA LEU A 33 12.02 4.93 -10.06
C LEU A 33 12.85 5.50 -8.92
N ILE A 34 12.72 4.89 -7.75
CA ILE A 34 13.50 5.18 -6.56
C ILE A 34 14.67 4.20 -6.55
N ASP A 35 15.88 4.71 -6.30
CA ASP A 35 17.04 3.85 -6.12
C ASP A 35 16.92 3.01 -4.84
N VAL A 36 17.59 1.87 -4.80
CA VAL A 36 17.41 0.88 -3.74
C VAL A 36 17.88 1.40 -2.38
N TYR A 37 18.91 2.25 -2.34
CA TYR A 37 19.40 2.85 -1.09
C TYR A 37 18.39 3.86 -0.54
N SER A 38 17.85 4.76 -1.37
CA SER A 38 16.76 5.66 -0.96
C SER A 38 15.52 4.90 -0.49
N ALA A 39 15.20 3.78 -1.13
CA ALA A 39 14.07 2.94 -0.71
C ALA A 39 14.35 2.24 0.63
N TYR A 40 15.58 1.77 0.85
CA TYR A 40 16.03 1.21 2.11
C TYR A 40 15.93 2.24 3.24
N ASP A 41 16.47 3.44 3.05
CA ASP A 41 16.44 4.50 4.07
C ASP A 41 15.01 4.88 4.47
N LYS A 42 14.11 4.99 3.49
CA LYS A 42 12.69 5.26 3.75
C LYS A 42 12.02 4.11 4.51
N LEU A 43 12.36 2.86 4.18
CA LEU A 43 11.85 1.70 4.89
C LEU A 43 12.36 1.68 6.34
N ASP A 44 13.66 1.93 6.54
CA ASP A 44 14.31 1.96 7.85
C ASP A 44 13.68 3.01 8.77
N ILE A 45 13.48 4.24 8.26
CA ILE A 45 12.81 5.32 8.97
C ILE A 45 11.38 4.91 9.37
N GLU A 46 10.65 4.23 8.49
CA GLU A 46 9.30 3.78 8.80
C GLU A 46 9.30 2.67 9.86
N VAL A 47 10.09 1.61 9.66
CA VAL A 47 10.12 0.44 10.55
C VAL A 47 10.57 0.82 11.96
N SER A 48 11.48 1.80 12.07
CA SER A 48 11.98 2.35 13.34
C SER A 48 10.91 3.08 14.16
N LYS A 49 9.77 3.48 13.57
CA LYS A 49 8.70 4.12 14.32
C LYS A 49 8.01 3.11 15.26
N PRO A 50 7.75 3.46 16.53
CA PRO A 50 7.06 2.58 17.47
C PRO A 50 5.71 2.08 16.95
N ASP A 51 4.94 2.98 16.32
CA ASP A 51 3.63 2.73 15.72
C ASP A 51 3.69 2.96 14.20
N ASN A 52 4.46 2.11 13.51
CA ASN A 52 4.65 2.22 12.07
C ASN A 52 3.44 1.69 11.28
N LEU A 53 3.29 2.18 10.04
CA LEU A 53 2.20 1.86 9.13
C LEU A 53 2.06 0.36 8.88
N PHE A 54 3.14 -0.41 8.90
CA PHE A 54 3.08 -1.87 8.74
C PHE A 54 2.42 -2.53 9.95
N LYS A 55 2.87 -2.20 11.17
CA LYS A 55 2.28 -2.72 12.41
C LYS A 55 0.81 -2.37 12.55
N GLN A 56 0.44 -1.12 12.25
CA GLN A 56 -0.97 -0.67 12.23
C GLN A 56 -1.86 -1.50 11.29
N ASN A 57 -1.27 -2.08 10.24
CA ASN A 57 -1.96 -2.92 9.27
C ASN A 57 -1.73 -4.42 9.49
N GLY A 58 -1.13 -4.83 10.61
CA GLY A 58 -0.89 -6.23 10.95
C GLY A 58 0.21 -6.89 10.11
N ILE A 59 1.13 -6.10 9.56
CA ILE A 59 2.30 -6.56 8.82
C ILE A 59 3.51 -6.42 9.73
N GLU A 60 4.17 -7.53 10.00
CA GLU A 60 5.37 -7.57 10.82
C GLU A 60 6.58 -7.78 9.91
N ILE A 61 7.36 -6.71 9.73
CA ILE A 61 8.64 -6.75 9.03
C ILE A 61 9.69 -7.27 10.01
N VAL A 62 10.38 -8.32 9.59
CA VAL A 62 11.29 -9.12 10.40
C VAL A 62 12.74 -8.78 10.07
N SER A 63 13.02 -8.50 8.80
CA SER A 63 14.33 -8.13 8.29
C SER A 63 14.19 -7.29 7.03
N TYR A 64 15.20 -6.49 6.72
CA TYR A 64 15.31 -5.82 5.42
C TYR A 64 16.78 -5.54 5.11
N SER A 65 17.18 -5.77 3.87
CA SER A 65 18.56 -5.59 3.41
C SER A 65 18.62 -5.25 1.93
N ILE A 66 19.76 -4.73 1.50
CA ILE A 66 20.04 -4.46 0.09
C ILE A 66 20.79 -5.66 -0.49
N ASP A 67 20.25 -6.22 -1.56
CA ASP A 67 20.97 -7.18 -2.41
C ASP A 67 21.64 -6.40 -3.55
N ASP A 68 22.90 -6.04 -3.34
CA ASP A 68 23.71 -5.25 -4.28
C ASP A 68 23.92 -6.00 -5.61
N VAL A 69 23.94 -7.33 -5.60
CA VAL A 69 24.16 -8.14 -6.82
C VAL A 69 22.98 -8.01 -7.77
N ASN A 70 21.75 -8.05 -7.22
CA ASN A 70 20.53 -7.94 -8.01
C ASN A 70 19.95 -6.52 -8.04
N ASN A 71 20.58 -5.57 -7.35
CA ASN A 71 20.10 -4.20 -7.13
C ASN A 71 18.62 -4.19 -6.72
N GLN A 72 18.33 -4.82 -5.58
CA GLN A 72 16.95 -4.95 -5.07
C GLN A 72 16.91 -4.88 -3.54
N LEU A 73 15.78 -4.42 -3.02
CA LEU A 73 15.49 -4.46 -1.59
C LEU A 73 14.90 -5.83 -1.21
N VAL A 74 15.53 -6.55 -0.29
CA VAL A 74 15.04 -7.83 0.23
C VAL A 74 14.35 -7.57 1.56
N ILE A 75 13.12 -8.06 1.72
CA ILE A 75 12.26 -7.75 2.86
C ILE A 75 11.68 -9.05 3.42
N GLY A 76 12.04 -9.36 4.66
CA GLY A 76 11.47 -10.47 5.42
C GLY A 76 10.21 -10.03 6.16
N VAL A 77 9.12 -10.78 6.03
CA VAL A 77 7.90 -10.59 6.83
C VAL A 77 7.54 -11.87 7.59
N LEU A 78 6.93 -11.73 8.77
CA LEU A 78 6.61 -12.90 9.61
C LEU A 78 5.58 -13.83 8.96
N LYS A 79 4.62 -13.26 8.23
CA LYS A 79 3.54 -13.99 7.55
C LYS A 79 3.33 -13.41 6.16
N LEU A 80 3.54 -14.24 5.14
CA LEU A 80 3.28 -13.85 3.76
C LEU A 80 2.08 -14.61 3.23
N ASN A 81 1.10 -13.85 2.74
CA ASN A 81 -0.04 -14.38 1.98
C ASN A 81 -0.47 -13.30 0.98
N PRO A 82 -1.31 -13.63 -0.02
CA PRO A 82 -1.69 -12.67 -1.06
C PRO A 82 -2.33 -11.37 -0.54
N LYS A 83 -3.02 -11.43 0.61
CA LYS A 83 -3.61 -10.26 1.24
C LYS A 83 -2.54 -9.36 1.85
N ILE A 84 -1.58 -9.94 2.58
CA ILE A 84 -0.46 -9.21 3.19
C ILE A 84 0.43 -8.62 2.11
N GLU A 85 0.77 -9.37 1.06
CA GLU A 85 1.59 -8.86 -0.05
C GLU A 85 0.95 -7.64 -0.71
N LYS A 86 -0.37 -7.70 -0.96
CA LYS A 86 -1.12 -6.57 -1.52
C LYS A 86 -1.13 -5.35 -0.58
N GLN A 87 -1.32 -5.56 0.71
CA GLN A 87 -1.31 -4.48 1.71
C GLN A 87 0.09 -3.88 1.86
N PHE A 88 1.12 -4.72 1.91
CA PHE A 88 2.51 -4.32 1.93
C PHE A 88 2.82 -3.43 0.74
N LYS A 89 2.52 -3.87 -0.50
CA LYS A 89 2.75 -3.08 -1.71
C LYS A 89 2.06 -1.71 -1.65
N LYS A 90 0.81 -1.67 -1.18
CA LYS A 90 0.06 -0.42 -1.03
C LYS A 90 0.71 0.53 -0.01
N ILE A 91 1.21 0.02 1.11
CA ILE A 91 1.85 0.84 2.14
C ILE A 91 3.23 1.29 1.65
N PHE A 92 4.06 0.33 1.24
CA PHE A 92 5.43 0.58 0.85
C PHE A 92 5.55 1.48 -0.37
N LEU A 93 4.94 1.09 -1.50
CA LEU A 93 5.11 1.85 -2.74
C LEU A 93 4.34 3.17 -2.72
N ASN A 94 3.11 3.17 -2.20
CA ASN A 94 2.23 4.34 -2.37
C ASN A 94 2.27 5.32 -1.20
N GLN A 95 2.53 4.86 0.03
CA GLN A 95 2.48 5.71 1.22
C GLN A 95 3.86 6.07 1.78
N ILE A 96 4.86 5.19 1.61
CA ILE A 96 6.22 5.41 2.11
C ILE A 96 7.13 5.92 0.99
N LEU A 97 7.21 5.17 -0.11
CA LEU A 97 8.12 5.51 -1.20
C LEU A 97 7.59 6.63 -2.10
N HIS A 98 6.29 6.60 -2.40
CA HIS A 98 5.65 7.38 -3.46
C HIS A 98 6.32 7.14 -4.82
N GLY A 99 6.63 5.88 -5.14
CA GLY A 99 7.33 5.50 -6.35
C GLY A 99 7.51 3.98 -6.48
N GLU A 100 8.30 3.57 -7.47
CA GLU A 100 8.61 2.16 -7.74
C GLU A 100 10.07 1.85 -7.39
N VAL A 101 10.30 0.67 -6.84
CA VAL A 101 11.64 0.11 -6.58
C VAL A 101 11.61 -1.38 -6.89
N LYS A 102 12.75 -1.96 -7.26
CA LYS A 102 12.89 -3.41 -7.33
C LYS A 102 13.02 -3.97 -5.92
N TYR A 103 12.11 -4.85 -5.52
CA TYR A 103 12.13 -5.49 -4.22
C TYR A 103 11.70 -6.95 -4.31
N ASN A 104 12.10 -7.73 -3.30
CA ASN A 104 11.66 -9.09 -3.07
C ASN A 104 11.13 -9.19 -1.63
N ILE A 105 9.95 -9.80 -1.47
CA ILE A 105 9.34 -10.04 -0.16
C ILE A 105 9.23 -11.54 0.08
N SER A 106 9.72 -12.00 1.23
CA SER A 106 9.70 -13.40 1.63
C SER A 106 9.17 -13.57 3.04
N GLN A 107 8.60 -14.75 3.32
CA GLN A 107 8.23 -15.11 4.69
C GLN A 107 9.48 -15.56 5.46
N GLU A 108 9.66 -15.05 6.68
CA GLU A 108 10.75 -15.43 7.59
C GLU A 108 10.19 -15.77 8.97
N ASP A 109 10.63 -16.89 9.54
CA ASP A 109 10.02 -17.43 10.77
C ASP A 109 10.45 -16.69 12.06
N ARG A 110 11.57 -15.95 12.05
CA ARG A 110 12.09 -15.14 13.18
C ARG A 110 13.07 -14.05 12.69
N PRO A 111 13.20 -12.92 13.41
CA PRO A 111 14.27 -11.96 13.15
C PRO A 111 15.61 -12.65 13.33
N ILE A 112 16.51 -12.46 12.37
CA ILE A 112 17.92 -12.78 12.55
C ILE A 112 18.39 -11.81 13.63
N ALA A 113 18.49 -12.29 14.86
CA ALA A 113 19.15 -11.55 15.93
C ALA A 113 20.64 -11.52 15.57
N GLU A 114 21.10 -10.38 15.05
CA GLU A 114 22.53 -10.02 15.05
C GLU A 114 22.97 -9.57 16.45
#